data_AF-A0A2K3LKF8-F1
#
_entry.id   AF-A0A2K3LKF8-F1
#
_cell.length_a   1.000
_cell.length_b   1.000
_cell.length_c   1.000
_cell.angle_alpha   90.00
_cell.angle_beta   90.00
_cell.angle_gamma   90.00
#
_symmetry.space_group_name_H-M   'P 1'
#
loop_
_entity.id
_entity.type
_entity.pdbx_description
1 polymer ?
#
loop_
_entity_poly.entity_id
_entity_poly.type
_entity_poly.pdbx_seq_one_letter_code
_entity_poly.pdbx_strand_id
1 'polypeptide(L)'
;MLSPLSHAVDDKCAACKAVAGELEIGLSREKPRNHLDMRHRLDSKGQRQGKLIDYRISELRVVDLLDGLCDKMQDYTLRIFPDSHEWYKVGNWDNLVT
;
A
#
# COMPACT_ATOMS: atom_id res chain seq x y z
N MET A 1 25.93 10.14 -19.93
CA MET A 1 25.76 10.97 -18.72
C MET A 1 24.39 11.60 -18.77
N LEU A 2 23.51 11.22 -17.85
CA LEU A 2 22.13 11.69 -17.77
C LEU A 2 22.08 13.02 -16.98
N SER A 3 21.39 14.04 -17.50
CA SER A 3 21.29 15.38 -16.91
C SER A 3 20.70 15.34 -15.48
N PRO A 4 21.02 16.30 -14.58
CA PRO A 4 20.52 16.31 -13.20
C PRO A 4 18.98 16.28 -13.08
N LEU A 5 18.26 16.81 -14.08
CA LEU A 5 16.80 16.73 -14.18
C LEU A 5 16.27 15.29 -14.35
N SER A 6 17.02 14.42 -15.04
CA SER A 6 16.62 13.02 -15.23
C SER A 6 16.74 12.21 -13.95
N HIS A 7 17.81 12.42 -13.17
CA HIS A 7 17.99 11.73 -11.88
C HIS A 7 16.84 12.01 -10.90
N ALA A 8 16.37 13.25 -10.82
CA ALA A 8 15.26 13.62 -9.95
C ALA A 8 13.91 13.01 -10.38
N VAL A 9 13.72 12.72 -11.67
CA VAL A 9 12.52 12.05 -12.18
C VAL A 9 12.59 10.54 -11.94
N ASP A 10 13.75 9.95 -12.18
CA ASP A 10 13.98 8.52 -12.00
C ASP A 10 13.84 8.11 -10.53
N ASP A 11 14.33 8.94 -9.60
CA ASP A 11 14.15 8.71 -8.16
C ASP A 11 12.67 8.74 -7.74
N LYS A 12 11.90 9.74 -8.17
CA LYS A 12 10.46 9.83 -7.91
C LYS A 12 9.70 8.63 -8.49
N CYS A 13 10.07 8.19 -9.69
CA CYS A 13 9.46 7.01 -10.31
C CYS A 13 9.80 5.73 -9.53
N ALA A 14 11.05 5.60 -9.09
CA ALA A 14 11.49 4.48 -8.27
C ALA A 14 10.76 4.43 -6.91
N ALA A 15 10.52 5.59 -6.28
CA ALA A 15 9.74 5.68 -5.06
C ALA A 15 8.28 5.20 -5.27
N CYS A 16 7.63 5.64 -6.36
CA CYS A 16 6.28 5.16 -6.71
C CYS A 16 6.23 3.64 -6.92
N LYS A 17 7.25 3.05 -7.54
CA LYS A 17 7.35 1.59 -7.73
C LYS A 17 7.47 0.85 -6.40
N ALA A 18 8.24 1.36 -5.45
CA ALA A 18 8.34 0.76 -4.12
C ALA A 18 7.02 0.82 -3.35
N VAL A 19 6.32 1.97 -3.39
CA VAL A 19 4.97 2.12 -2.80
C VAL A 19 4.00 1.12 -3.43
N ALA A 20 3.99 0.99 -4.76
CA ALA A 20 3.15 0.02 -5.46
C ALA A 20 3.48 -1.43 -5.06
N GLY A 21 4.77 -1.76 -4.92
CA GLY A 21 5.20 -3.09 -4.47
C GLY A 21 4.76 -3.41 -3.04
N GLU A 22 4.86 -2.47 -2.09
CA GLU A 22 4.39 -2.69 -0.72
C GLU A 22 2.86 -2.83 -0.66
N LEU A 23 2.11 -2.10 -1.51
CA LEU A 23 0.67 -2.27 -1.66
C LEU A 23 0.30 -3.65 -2.25
N GLU A 24 1.05 -4.13 -3.24
CA GLU A 24 0.85 -5.48 -3.81
C GLU A 24 1.13 -6.58 -2.77
N ILE A 25 2.16 -6.41 -1.94
CA ILE A 25 2.42 -7.27 -0.78
C ILE A 25 1.24 -7.22 0.20
N GLY A 26 0.71 -6.04 0.49
CA GLY A 26 -0.48 -5.86 1.33
C GLY A 26 -1.70 -6.61 0.79
N LEU A 27 -1.97 -6.48 -0.51
CA LEU A 27 -3.07 -7.16 -1.21
C LEU A 27 -2.89 -8.69 -1.23
N SER A 28 -1.69 -9.20 -1.46
CA SER A 28 -1.43 -10.65 -1.47
C SER A 28 -1.54 -11.29 -0.08
N ARG A 29 -1.32 -10.51 0.99
CA ARG A 29 -1.48 -10.92 2.39
C ARG A 29 -2.87 -10.63 2.94
N GLU A 30 -3.76 -10.05 2.14
CA GLU A 30 -5.13 -9.73 2.54
C GLU A 30 -5.86 -11.01 2.95
N LYS A 31 -6.34 -11.04 4.20
CA LYS A 31 -7.15 -12.17 4.69
C LYS A 31 -8.57 -12.06 4.13
N PRO A 32 -9.23 -13.18 3.79
CA PRO A 32 -10.63 -13.17 3.42
C PRO A 32 -11.48 -12.47 4.49
N ARG A 33 -12.31 -11.51 4.07
CA ARG A 33 -13.20 -10.74 4.94
C ARG A 33 -14.65 -10.87 4.49
N ASN A 34 -15.56 -10.79 5.45
CA ASN A 34 -16.99 -10.74 5.16
C ASN A 34 -17.38 -9.41 4.51
N HIS A 35 -18.49 -9.43 3.78
CA HIS A 35 -19.13 -8.22 3.28
C HIS A 35 -19.49 -7.28 4.43
N LEU A 36 -19.43 -5.98 4.17
CA LEU A 36 -19.81 -4.95 5.13
C LEU A 36 -21.33 -4.92 5.25
N ASP A 37 -21.82 -5.28 6.43
CA ASP A 37 -23.25 -5.29 6.73
C ASP A 37 -23.67 -3.95 7.34
N MET A 38 -24.25 -3.07 6.51
CA MET A 38 -24.78 -1.78 6.92
C MET A 38 -26.28 -1.86 7.27
N ARG A 39 -26.82 -3.07 7.52
CA ARG A 39 -28.26 -3.27 7.83
C ARG A 39 -28.55 -3.14 9.32
N HIS A 40 -28.46 -1.90 9.80
CA HIS A 40 -28.65 -1.58 11.21
C HIS A 40 -30.12 -1.44 11.64
N ARG A 41 -31.05 -1.19 10.71
CA ARG A 41 -32.49 -0.99 11.01
C ARG A 41 -33.27 -2.30 10.89
N LEU A 42 -34.09 -2.64 11.87
CA LEU A 42 -35.12 -3.68 11.73
C LEU A 42 -36.44 -3.07 11.27
N ASP A 43 -37.15 -3.75 10.38
CA ASP A 43 -38.55 -3.45 10.08
C ASP A 43 -39.52 -4.21 11.00
N SER A 44 -40.81 -3.90 10.90
CA SER A 44 -41.87 -4.53 11.71
C SER A 44 -42.08 -6.02 11.40
N LYS A 45 -41.45 -6.56 10.35
CA LYS A 45 -41.48 -7.98 9.97
C LYS A 45 -40.19 -8.70 10.41
N GLY A 46 -39.32 -8.03 11.15
CA GLY A 46 -38.05 -8.57 11.65
C GLY A 46 -36.94 -8.66 10.60
N GLN A 47 -37.12 -8.07 9.42
CA GLN A 47 -36.08 -8.04 8.39
C GLN A 47 -35.14 -6.86 8.62
N ARG A 48 -33.84 -7.11 8.42
CA ARG A 48 -32.81 -6.08 8.50
C ARG A 48 -32.77 -5.29 7.19
N GLN A 49 -33.06 -4.00 7.29
CA GLN A 49 -33.06 -3.04 6.21
C GLN A 49 -31.70 -2.34 6.15
N GLY A 50 -31.18 -2.19 4.93
CA GLY A 50 -29.92 -1.48 4.65
C GLY A 50 -29.12 -2.12 3.51
N LYS A 51 -27.86 -1.72 3.39
CA LYS A 51 -26.97 -2.13 2.29
C LYS A 51 -26.01 -3.20 2.76
N LEU A 52 -25.86 -4.27 1.97
CA LEU A 52 -24.74 -5.20 2.07
C LEU A 52 -23.73 -4.82 0.99
N ILE A 53 -22.49 -4.49 1.38
CA ILE A 53 -21.45 -4.03 0.45
C ILE A 53 -20.36 -5.08 0.40
N ASP A 54 -19.97 -5.51 -0.81
CA ASP A 54 -18.80 -6.37 -0.95
C ASP A 54 -17.55 -5.62 -0.48
N TYR A 55 -16.81 -6.24 0.44
CA TYR A 55 -15.56 -5.70 0.96
C TYR A 55 -14.58 -5.35 -0.16
N ARG A 56 -14.55 -6.13 -1.25
CA ARG A 56 -13.62 -5.93 -2.39
C ARG A 56 -13.74 -4.56 -3.06
N ILE A 57 -14.95 -4.02 -3.09
CA ILE A 57 -15.28 -2.71 -3.68
C ILE A 57 -15.47 -1.62 -2.62
N SER A 58 -15.33 -1.97 -1.35
CA SER A 58 -15.55 -1.03 -0.26
C SER A 58 -14.38 -0.07 -0.12
N GLU A 59 -14.69 1.18 0.24
CA GLU A 59 -13.69 2.18 0.61
C GLU A 59 -12.84 1.70 1.80
N LEU A 60 -13.46 0.99 2.75
CA LEU A 60 -12.77 0.44 3.92
C LEU A 60 -11.57 -0.44 3.53
N ARG A 61 -11.67 -1.21 2.45
CA ARG A 61 -10.54 -2.03 1.97
C ARG A 61 -9.33 -1.19 1.59
N VAL A 62 -9.55 -0.02 0.98
CA VAL A 62 -8.46 0.90 0.61
C VAL A 62 -7.88 1.55 1.88
N VAL A 63 -8.73 1.99 2.81
CA VAL A 63 -8.30 2.57 4.09
C VAL A 63 -7.41 1.58 4.86
N ASP A 64 -7.86 0.33 5.00
CA ASP A 64 -7.13 -0.71 5.72
C ASP A 64 -5.80 -1.09 5.04
N LEU A 65 -5.71 -0.97 3.71
CA LEU A 65 -4.47 -1.22 2.97
C LEU A 65 -3.47 -0.06 3.09
N LEU A 66 -3.97 1.17 3.14
CA LEU A 66 -3.14 2.38 3.30
C LEU A 66 -2.70 2.59 4.75
N ASP A 67 -3.40 1.99 5.72
CA ASP A 67 -3.06 2.09 7.14
C ASP A 67 -1.68 1.48 7.42
N GLY A 68 -0.83 2.25 8.10
CA GLY A 68 0.57 1.89 8.36
C GLY A 68 1.47 1.76 7.11
N LEU A 69 1.01 2.13 5.90
CA LEU A 69 1.85 2.07 4.68
C LEU A 69 3.09 2.96 4.82
N CYS A 70 2.91 4.18 5.31
CA CYS A 70 4.00 5.12 5.52
C CYS A 70 5.06 4.56 6.49
N ASP A 71 4.64 3.85 7.53
CA ASP A 71 5.57 3.24 8.49
C ASP A 71 6.42 2.14 7.83
N LYS A 72 5.79 1.29 7.00
CA LYS A 72 6.52 0.25 6.25
C LYS A 72 7.50 0.84 5.22
N MET A 73 7.20 2.00 4.67
CA MET A 73 8.10 2.69 3.73
C MET A 73 9.36 3.22 4.42
N GLN A 74 9.37 3.39 5.75
CA GLN A 74 10.58 3.78 6.50
C GLN A 74 11.66 2.70 6.45
N ASP A 75 11.30 1.44 6.20
CA ASP A 75 12.24 0.34 6.01
C ASP A 75 12.92 0.37 4.63
N TYR A 76 12.55 1.30 3.74
CA TYR A 76 13.12 1.39 2.41
C TYR A 76 14.18 2.48 2.33
N THR A 77 15.18 2.25 1.46
CA THR A 77 16.20 3.25 1.15
C THR A 77 16.48 3.30 -0.34
N LEU A 78 16.99 4.44 -0.81
CA LEU A 78 17.33 4.67 -2.20
C LEU A 78 18.74 4.16 -2.50
N ARG A 79 18.84 3.32 -3.53
CA ARG A 79 20.10 2.96 -4.18
C ARG A 79 20.20 3.66 -5.53
N ILE A 80 21.27 4.43 -5.70
CA ILE A 80 21.55 5.16 -6.94
C ILE A 80 22.54 4.32 -7.75
N PHE A 81 22.14 3.93 -8.96
CA PHE A 81 23.02 3.34 -9.97
C PHE A 81 23.31 4.38 -11.08
N PRO A 82 24.34 4.19 -11.90
CA PRO A 82 24.65 5.09 -13.01
C PRO A 82 23.51 5.26 -14.02
N ASP A 83 22.69 4.21 -14.17
CA ASP A 83 21.65 4.11 -15.20
C ASP A 83 20.23 3.97 -14.61
N SER A 84 20.09 3.82 -13.28
CA SER A 84 18.79 3.60 -12.65
C SER A 84 18.77 3.97 -11.17
N HIS A 85 17.57 4.22 -10.66
CA HIS A 85 17.30 4.40 -9.23
C HIS A 85 16.43 3.24 -8.76
N GLU A 86 16.72 2.71 -7.59
CA GLU A 86 15.96 1.61 -7.01
C GLU A 86 15.74 1.85 -5.52
N TRP A 87 14.49 1.80 -5.10
CA TRP A 87 14.11 1.77 -3.70
C TRP A 87 13.99 0.31 -3.26
N TYR A 88 14.78 -0.09 -2.26
CA TYR A 88 14.79 -1.46 -1.76
C TYR A 88 14.56 -1.50 -0.25
N LYS A 89 13.96 -2.59 0.21
CA LYS A 89 13.66 -2.82 1.63
C LYS A 89 14.92 -3.28 2.36
N VAL A 90 15.31 -2.55 3.40
CA VAL A 90 16.46 -2.84 4.24
C VAL A 90 16.03 -3.82 5.32
N GLY A 91 16.58 -5.04 5.29
CA GLY A 91 16.30 -6.05 6.31
C GLY A 91 17.08 -5.82 7.62
N ASN A 92 18.27 -5.24 7.54
CA ASN A 92 19.07 -4.83 8.68
C ASN A 92 19.89 -3.58 8.31
N TRP A 93 19.67 -2.49 9.04
CA TRP A 93 20.33 -1.20 8.83
C TRP A 93 21.82 -1.22 9.15
N ASP A 94 22.27 -2.11 10.05
CA ASP A 94 23.69 -2.23 10.42
C ASP A 94 24.57 -2.64 9.23
N ASN A 95 23.98 -3.34 8.25
CA ASN A 95 24.69 -3.82 7.07
C ASN A 95 25.06 -2.71 6.06
N LEU A 96 24.54 -1.48 6.24
CA LEU A 96 24.77 -0.36 5.33
C LEU A 96 25.81 0.64 5.86
N VAL A 97 26.31 0.45 7.08
CA VAL A 97 27.19 1.40 7.79
C VAL A 97 28.68 1.01 7.70
N THR A 98 29.02 -0.11 7.05
CA THR A 98 30.42 -0.54 6.80
C THR A 98 30.96 0.03 5.50
#